data_AF-A0A0A9WRC7-F1
#
_entry.id   AF-A0A0A9WRC7-F1
#
_cell.length_a   1.000
_cell.length_b   1.000
_cell.length_c   1.000
_cell.angle_alpha   90.00
_cell.angle_beta   90.00
_cell.angle_gamma   90.00
#
_symmetry.space_group_name_H-M   'P 1'
#
loop_
_entity.id
_entity.type
_entity.pdbx_description
1 polymer ?
#
loop_
_entity_poly.entity_id
_entity_poly.type
_entity_poly.pdbx_seq_one_letter_code
_entity_poly.pdbx_strand_id
1 'polypeptide(L)'
;MDPHQRLTALKGFSGCRNCLHPAHHSNECTSKWVCRECDGKHHTTLHLTPKSGKVNTAGVGSDSGKNNSPGFTGTSVSPEVACVLLGTVVARIQDAQGKLHRFRGLLDAGSQYTMVTAKCAAELKMVLKPYRGAISGVNNSPLHNI
;
A
#
# COMPACT_ATOMS: atom_id res chain seq x y z
N MET A 1 4.76 -12.04 6.94
CA MET A 1 5.43 -12.38 8.23
C MET A 1 4.58 -11.86 9.36
N ASP A 2 4.12 -12.78 10.20
CA ASP A 2 3.29 -12.53 11.37
C ASP A 2 4.07 -11.79 12.48
N PRO A 3 3.46 -10.93 13.32
CA PRO A 3 4.14 -10.29 14.45
C PRO A 3 4.83 -11.28 15.40
N HIS A 4 4.29 -12.49 15.62
CA HIS A 4 4.99 -13.51 16.42
C HIS A 4 6.25 -14.04 15.74
N GLN A 5 6.25 -14.13 14.40
CA GLN A 5 7.42 -14.54 13.63
C GLN A 5 8.53 -13.49 13.70
N ARG A 6 8.16 -12.19 13.65
CA ARG A 6 9.11 -11.08 13.84
C ARG A 6 9.69 -11.04 15.24
N LEU A 7 8.87 -11.25 16.27
CA LEU A 7 9.35 -11.34 17.65
C LEU A 7 10.26 -12.56 17.86
N THR A 8 9.95 -13.68 17.19
CA THR A 8 10.79 -14.89 17.19
C THR A 8 12.14 -14.64 16.53
N ALA A 9 12.18 -13.93 15.41
CA ALA A 9 13.44 -13.52 14.77
C ALA A 9 14.29 -12.62 15.68
N LEU A 10 13.65 -11.85 16.57
CA LEU A 10 14.32 -10.99 17.55
C LEU A 10 14.63 -11.69 18.89
N LYS A 11 14.46 -13.01 19.02
CA LYS A 11 14.78 -13.72 20.29
C LYS A 11 16.27 -13.64 20.67
N GLY A 12 17.16 -13.55 19.68
CA GLY A 12 18.60 -13.38 19.89
C GLY A 12 19.12 -11.95 19.66
N PHE A 13 18.23 -10.98 19.41
CA PHE A 13 18.64 -9.61 19.16
C PHE A 13 18.84 -8.87 20.49
N SER A 14 20.08 -8.47 20.76
CA SER A 14 20.47 -7.71 21.95
C SER A 14 20.19 -6.21 21.84
N GLY A 15 19.82 -5.69 20.67
CA GLY A 15 19.58 -4.27 20.48
C GLY A 15 18.22 -3.76 20.95
N CYS A 16 17.92 -2.54 20.56
CA CYS A 16 16.73 -1.81 20.96
C CYS A 16 15.49 -2.36 20.25
N ARG A 17 14.49 -2.80 20.99
CA ARG A 17 13.22 -3.27 20.40
C ARG A 17 12.32 -2.13 19.92
N ASN A 18 12.65 -0.88 20.26
CA ASN A 18 11.90 0.30 19.85
C ASN A 18 12.34 0.84 18.47
N CYS A 19 13.64 1.06 18.29
CA CYS A 19 14.19 1.58 17.03
C CYS A 19 14.97 0.54 16.21
N LEU A 20 15.07 -0.70 16.69
CA LEU A 20 15.79 -1.81 16.05
C LEU A 20 17.30 -1.56 15.87
N HIS A 21 17.87 -0.63 16.63
CA HIS A 21 19.29 -0.32 16.60
C HIS A 21 20.09 -1.26 17.53
N PRO A 22 21.22 -1.84 17.09
CA PRO A 22 21.98 -2.83 17.89
C PRO A 22 22.75 -2.23 19.07
N ALA A 23 23.06 -0.93 19.05
CA ALA A 23 23.98 -0.30 20.01
C ALA A 23 23.41 0.05 21.40
N HIS A 24 22.10 -0.05 21.63
CA HIS A 24 21.48 0.29 22.92
C HIS A 24 20.22 -0.55 23.16
N HIS A 25 19.72 -0.59 24.38
CA HIS A 25 18.47 -1.28 24.73
C HIS A 25 17.27 -0.32 24.74
N SER A 26 16.03 -0.85 24.70
CA SER A 26 14.80 -0.04 24.67
C SER A 26 14.67 0.97 25.83
N ASN A 27 15.29 0.68 26.98
CA ASN A 27 15.25 1.56 28.15
C ASN A 27 16.12 2.82 27.97
N GLU A 28 17.19 2.71 27.19
CA GLU A 28 18.16 3.77 26.89
C GLU A 28 17.83 4.46 25.56
N CYS A 29 16.73 4.08 24.93
CA CYS A 29 16.34 4.60 23.64
C CYS A 29 15.90 6.07 23.76
N THR A 30 16.61 6.96 23.08
CA THR A 30 16.30 8.40 22.99
C THR A 30 15.30 8.72 21.88
N SER A 31 14.84 7.72 21.13
CA SER A 31 13.85 7.90 20.07
C SER A 31 12.53 8.43 20.67
N LYS A 32 12.02 9.51 20.06
CA LYS A 32 10.68 10.03 20.36
C LYS A 32 9.56 9.13 19.83
N TRP A 33 9.89 8.18 18.95
CA TRP A 33 8.93 7.25 18.39
C TRP A 33 8.60 6.14 19.38
N VAL A 34 7.32 5.91 19.59
CA VAL A 34 6.75 4.79 20.35
C VAL A 34 5.78 4.02 19.45
N CYS A 35 5.31 2.87 19.92
CA CYS A 35 4.31 2.09 19.23
C CYS A 35 3.06 2.93 18.97
N ARG A 36 2.61 3.01 17.73
CA ARG A 36 1.45 3.83 17.33
C ARG A 36 0.10 3.22 17.73
N GLU A 37 0.11 1.98 18.24
CA GLU A 37 -1.11 1.25 18.61
C GLU A 37 -1.36 1.25 20.12
N CYS A 38 -0.31 1.36 20.94
CA CYS A 38 -0.45 1.29 22.40
C CYS A 38 0.51 2.21 23.17
N ASP A 39 1.21 3.12 22.47
CA ASP A 39 2.18 4.07 23.03
C ASP A 39 3.33 3.45 23.84
N GLY A 40 3.56 2.14 23.68
CA GLY A 40 4.63 1.40 24.35
C GLY A 40 6.01 1.60 23.71
N LYS A 41 7.09 1.42 24.48
CA LYS A 41 8.49 1.50 24.02
C LYS A 41 8.92 0.28 23.18
N HIS A 42 8.24 0.07 22.05
CA HIS A 42 8.58 -0.95 21.05
C HIS A 42 8.20 -0.48 19.65
N HIS A 43 8.86 -1.05 18.64
CA HIS A 43 8.56 -0.76 17.25
C HIS A 43 7.15 -1.26 16.93
N THR A 44 6.31 -0.44 16.28
CA THR A 44 4.89 -0.76 15.99
C THR A 44 4.72 -2.11 15.28
N THR A 45 5.69 -2.54 14.46
CA THR A 45 5.64 -3.84 13.75
C THR A 45 5.80 -5.07 14.66
N LEU A 46 6.17 -4.85 15.92
CA LEU A 46 6.27 -5.85 16.98
C LEU A 46 5.08 -5.80 17.94
N HIS A 47 4.09 -4.94 17.70
CA HIS A 47 2.90 -4.88 18.53
C HIS A 47 2.12 -6.20 18.43
N LEU A 48 1.76 -6.76 19.58
CA LEU A 48 0.82 -7.89 19.66
C LEU A 48 -0.49 -7.35 20.21
N THR A 49 -1.52 -7.35 19.37
CA THR A 49 -2.86 -6.93 19.78
C THR A 49 -3.34 -7.83 20.92
N PRO A 50 -3.63 -7.30 22.12
CA PRO A 50 -4.12 -8.12 23.21
C PRO A 50 -5.51 -8.67 22.85
N LYS A 51 -5.65 -10.00 22.82
CA LYS A 51 -6.96 -10.64 22.72
C LYS A 51 -7.72 -10.42 24.04
N SER A 52 -8.72 -9.54 23.97
CA SER A 52 -9.85 -9.34 24.89
C SER A 52 -9.65 -8.50 26.16
N GLY A 53 -10.48 -7.45 26.25
CA GLY A 53 -11.27 -7.19 27.47
C GLY A 53 -10.72 -6.21 28.50
N LYS A 54 -10.82 -4.90 28.23
CA LYS A 54 -11.36 -3.93 29.21
C LYS A 54 -11.61 -2.56 28.57
N VAL A 55 -12.86 -2.14 28.68
CA VAL A 55 -13.34 -0.76 28.50
C VAL A 55 -12.49 0.18 29.36
N ASN A 56 -12.10 1.33 28.79
CA ASN A 56 -12.15 2.61 29.50
C ASN A 56 -12.22 3.76 28.50
N THR A 57 -13.28 4.54 28.68
CA THR A 57 -13.71 5.75 27.99
C THR A 57 -12.78 6.93 28.30
N ALA A 58 -12.55 7.79 27.30
CA ALA A 58 -12.62 9.27 27.36
C ALA A 58 -11.55 9.94 26.49
N GLY A 59 -11.97 10.92 25.67
CA GLY A 59 -11.07 11.92 25.08
C GLY A 59 -11.42 12.37 23.67
N VAL A 60 -12.49 13.15 23.52
CA VAL A 60 -12.80 13.94 22.32
C VAL A 60 -11.78 15.08 22.17
N GLY A 61 -11.29 15.35 20.95
CA GLY A 61 -10.47 16.52 20.65
C GLY A 61 -9.97 16.66 19.21
N SER A 62 -10.83 17.20 18.34
CA SER A 62 -10.58 18.19 17.27
C SER A 62 -9.25 18.28 16.48
N ASP A 63 -9.39 18.07 15.16
CA ASP A 63 -9.32 19.11 14.10
C ASP A 63 -8.24 19.01 13.00
N SER A 64 -8.80 19.22 11.80
CA SER A 64 -8.36 19.43 10.43
C SER A 64 -6.90 19.77 10.08
N GLY A 65 -6.39 19.04 9.09
CA GLY A 65 -5.28 19.45 8.22
C GLY A 65 -5.33 18.69 6.88
N LYS A 66 -6.12 19.19 5.92
CA LYS A 66 -6.16 18.69 4.53
C LYS A 66 -4.79 18.86 3.88
N ASN A 67 -4.10 17.77 3.59
CA ASN A 67 -3.01 17.76 2.62
C ASN A 67 -3.38 16.80 1.48
N ASN A 68 -3.86 17.39 0.39
CA ASN A 68 -4.32 16.68 -0.79
C ASN A 68 -3.09 16.31 -1.65
N SER A 69 -2.38 15.28 -1.23
CA SER A 69 -1.42 14.56 -2.08
C SER A 69 -2.09 13.25 -2.49
N PRO A 70 -2.13 12.87 -3.79
CA PRO A 70 -2.67 11.59 -4.21
C PRO A 70 -1.63 10.51 -3.92
N GLY A 71 -1.27 10.34 -2.65
CA GLY A 71 -0.51 9.19 -2.17
C GLY A 71 -1.49 8.05 -1.93
N PHE A 72 -1.67 7.17 -2.92
CA PHE A 72 -2.37 5.92 -2.67
C PHE A 72 -1.51 5.06 -1.74
N THR A 73 -1.92 4.96 -0.48
CA THR A 73 -1.33 4.04 0.49
C THR A 73 -2.48 3.27 1.12
N GLY A 74 -2.77 2.08 0.60
CA GLY A 74 -3.80 1.19 1.13
C GLY A 74 -3.24 -0.21 1.25
N THR A 75 -3.03 -0.69 2.47
CA THR A 75 -2.83 -2.12 2.75
C THR A 75 -3.96 -2.53 3.66
N SER A 76 -4.93 -3.30 3.15
CA SER A 76 -5.86 -4.02 4.02
C SER A 76 -5.20 -5.34 4.40
N VAL A 77 -4.91 -5.51 5.68
CA VAL A 77 -4.48 -6.80 6.24
C VAL A 77 -5.66 -7.36 7.02
N SER A 78 -6.58 -8.04 6.32
CA SER A 78 -7.34 -9.10 6.98
C SER A 78 -6.42 -10.32 7.01
N PRO A 79 -6.18 -10.94 8.18
CA PRO A 79 -5.32 -12.12 8.29
C PRO A 79 -5.84 -13.33 7.51
N GLU A 80 -7.07 -13.26 6.99
CA GLU A 80 -7.78 -14.38 6.37
C GLU A 80 -7.73 -14.33 4.83
N VAL A 81 -7.36 -13.18 4.24
CA VAL A 81 -7.28 -13.01 2.79
C VAL A 81 -6.12 -12.08 2.47
N ALA A 82 -5.01 -12.64 1.97
CA ALA A 82 -3.95 -11.86 1.35
C ALA A 82 -4.52 -11.21 0.07
N CYS A 83 -5.09 -10.02 0.22
CA CYS A 83 -5.59 -9.25 -0.91
C CYS A 83 -4.46 -8.36 -1.41
N VAL A 84 -3.91 -8.68 -2.59
CA VAL A 84 -3.07 -7.73 -3.31
C VAL A 84 -3.97 -6.59 -3.75
N LEU A 85 -3.97 -5.50 -2.98
CA LEU A 85 -4.77 -4.32 -3.29
C LEU A 85 -4.03 -3.50 -4.34
N LEU A 86 -4.34 -3.74 -5.61
CA LEU A 86 -3.89 -2.86 -6.68
C LEU A 86 -4.58 -1.49 -6.53
N GLY A 87 -3.81 -0.42 -6.76
CA GLY A 87 -4.35 0.92 -6.76
C GLY A 87 -5.43 1.04 -7.83
N THR A 88 -6.53 1.72 -7.53
CA THR A 88 -7.50 2.09 -8.56
C THR A 88 -7.54 3.59 -8.72
N VAL A 89 -7.71 4.06 -9.95
CA VAL A 89 -7.77 5.48 -10.26
C VAL A 89 -8.99 5.78 -11.10
N VAL A 90 -9.53 6.98 -10.91
CA VAL A 90 -10.46 7.58 -11.85
C VAL A 90 -9.73 8.73 -12.54
N ALA A 91 -9.39 8.52 -13.81
CA ALA A 91 -8.68 9.48 -14.63
C ALA A 91 -9.64 10.25 -15.53
N ARG A 92 -9.27 11.48 -15.90
CA ARG A 92 -9.91 12.22 -16.99
C ARG A 92 -8.91 12.30 -18.14
N ILE A 93 -9.27 11.75 -19.29
CA ILE A 93 -8.42 11.71 -20.48
C ILE A 93 -9.10 12.52 -21.58
N GLN A 94 -8.33 13.38 -22.24
CA GLN A 94 -8.82 14.23 -23.32
C GLN A 94 -8.86 13.45 -24.64
N ASP A 95 -9.96 13.52 -25.38
CA ASP A 95 -10.08 12.95 -26.73
C ASP A 95 -9.40 13.83 -27.80
N ALA A 96 -9.37 13.32 -29.03
CA ALA A 96 -8.82 14.03 -30.18
C ALA A 96 -9.50 15.37 -30.51
N GLN A 97 -10.70 15.63 -29.97
CA GLN A 97 -11.46 16.87 -30.15
C GLN A 97 -11.35 17.81 -28.95
N GLY A 98 -10.55 17.46 -27.93
CA GLY A 98 -10.34 18.28 -26.74
C GLY A 98 -11.35 18.06 -25.61
N LYS A 99 -12.28 17.11 -25.75
CA LYS A 99 -13.26 16.78 -24.70
C LYS A 99 -12.68 15.80 -23.69
N LEU A 100 -12.86 16.08 -22.41
CA LEU A 100 -12.44 15.20 -21.31
C LEU A 100 -13.47 14.09 -21.08
N HIS A 101 -12.97 12.85 -21.04
CA HIS A 101 -13.71 11.63 -20.73
C HIS A 101 -13.21 11.02 -19.43
N ARG A 102 -14.13 10.48 -18.63
CA ARG A 102 -13.81 9.91 -17.31
C ARG A 102 -13.68 8.40 -17.41
N PHE A 103 -12.51 7.86 -17.05
CA PHE A 103 -12.21 6.44 -17.08
C PHE A 103 -11.83 5.92 -15.70
N ARG A 104 -12.14 4.65 -15.44
CA ARG A 104 -11.64 3.93 -14.28
C ARG A 104 -10.55 2.96 -14.71
N GLY A 105 -9.43 2.99 -14.02
CA GLY A 105 -8.28 2.16 -14.32
C GLY A 105 -7.64 1.56 -13.08
N LEU A 106 -6.73 0.63 -13.34
CA LEU A 106 -5.86 0.03 -12.36
C LEU A 106 -4.49 0.72 -12.42
N LEU A 107 -3.93 1.07 -11.27
CA LEU A 107 -2.55 1.53 -11.12
C LEU A 107 -1.71 0.36 -10.65
N ASP A 108 -0.99 -0.24 -11.59
CA ASP A 108 -0.10 -1.35 -11.34
C ASP A 108 1.36 -0.91 -11.44
N ALA A 109 2.03 -0.80 -10.29
CA ALA A 109 3.45 -0.48 -10.23
C ALA A 109 4.36 -1.64 -10.70
N GLY A 110 3.80 -2.85 -10.84
CA GLY A 110 4.52 -4.02 -11.37
C GLY A 110 4.48 -4.13 -12.90
N SER A 111 3.66 -3.33 -13.58
CA SER A 111 3.54 -3.35 -15.04
C SER A 111 4.62 -2.49 -15.70
N GLN A 112 5.27 -3.03 -16.74
CA GLN A 112 6.23 -2.28 -17.58
C GLN A 112 5.55 -1.38 -18.61
N TYR A 113 4.27 -1.65 -18.92
CA TYR A 113 3.50 -0.97 -19.95
C TYR A 113 2.14 -0.52 -19.41
N THR A 114 1.67 0.64 -19.88
CA THR A 114 0.30 1.10 -19.64
C THR A 114 -0.58 0.69 -20.81
N MET A 115 -1.72 0.06 -20.52
CA MET A 115 -2.67 -0.42 -21.53
C MET A 115 -4.04 0.20 -21.30
N VAL A 116 -4.79 0.36 -22.40
CA VAL A 116 -6.20 0.77 -22.38
C VAL A 116 -7.03 -0.27 -23.12
N THR A 117 -8.30 -0.42 -22.75
CA THR A 117 -9.20 -1.32 -23.47
C THR A 117 -9.54 -0.77 -24.85
N ALA A 118 -9.90 -1.64 -25.80
CA ALA A 118 -10.33 -1.22 -27.13
C ALA A 118 -11.51 -0.23 -27.08
N LYS A 119 -12.43 -0.43 -26.13
CA LYS A 119 -13.54 0.51 -25.86
C LYS A 119 -13.04 1.89 -25.45
N CYS A 120 -12.10 1.95 -24.50
CA CYS A 120 -11.50 3.23 -24.07
C CYS A 120 -10.81 3.93 -25.25
N ALA A 121 -10.07 3.19 -26.07
CA ALA A 121 -9.41 3.74 -27.25
C ALA A 121 -10.41 4.29 -28.28
N ALA A 122 -11.53 3.60 -28.52
CA ALA A 122 -12.59 4.05 -29.42
C ALA A 122 -13.27 5.34 -28.92
N GLU A 123 -13.52 5.45 -27.60
CA GLU A 123 -14.11 6.65 -26.99
C GLU A 123 -13.20 7.88 -27.10
N LEU A 124 -11.88 7.68 -27.05
CA LEU A 124 -10.89 8.74 -27.19
C LEU A 124 -10.73 9.25 -28.62
N LYS A 125 -11.30 8.56 -29.63
CA LYS A 125 -11.27 8.94 -31.05
C LYS A 125 -9.86 9.29 -31.56
N MET A 126 -8.84 8.65 -31.00
CA MET A 126 -7.44 8.86 -31.37
C MET A 126 -7.05 7.96 -32.54
N VAL A 127 -6.05 8.39 -33.32
CA VAL A 127 -5.48 7.57 -34.40
C VAL A 127 -4.66 6.44 -33.78
N LEU A 128 -5.06 5.20 -34.05
CA LEU A 128 -4.34 4.01 -33.61
C LEU A 128 -3.19 3.69 -34.56
N LYS A 129 -2.04 3.31 -34.00
CA LYS A 129 -0.87 2.84 -34.76
C LYS A 129 -0.61 1.37 -34.43
N PRO A 130 -0.35 0.52 -35.43
CA PRO A 130 0.03 -0.87 -35.17
C PRO A 130 1.29 -0.96 -34.33
N TYR A 131 1.23 -1.74 -33.25
CA TYR A 131 2.40 -2.11 -32.46
C TYR A 131 2.97 -3.44 -32.98
N ARG A 132 4.27 -3.46 -33.30
CA ARG A 132 4.98 -4.66 -33.76
C ARG A 132 5.96 -5.12 -32.68
N GLY A 133 5.43 -5.84 -31.70
CA GLY A 133 6.20 -6.44 -30.61
C GLY A 133 5.43 -7.59 -29.99
N ALA A 134 6.09 -8.39 -29.16
CA ALA A 134 5.46 -9.44 -28.39
C ALA A 134 5.11 -8.91 -26.99
N ILE A 135 3.91 -9.25 -26.52
CA ILE A 135 3.48 -8.97 -25.15
C ILE A 135 3.38 -10.32 -24.45
N SER A 136 3.93 -10.42 -23.24
CA SER A 136 3.84 -11.61 -22.40
C SER A 136 3.47 -11.22 -20.99
N GLY A 137 2.90 -12.16 -20.24
CA GLY A 137 2.63 -11.96 -18.82
C GLY A 137 3.90 -12.05 -17.97
N VAL A 138 3.73 -11.91 -16.66
CA VAL A 138 4.84 -12.06 -15.72
C VAL A 138 5.52 -13.42 -15.93
N ASN A 139 6.86 -13.41 -15.93
CA ASN A 139 7.68 -14.59 -16.15
C ASN A 139 7.49 -15.24 -17.54
N ASN A 140 7.32 -14.42 -18.59
CA ASN A 140 7.09 -14.84 -19.98
C ASN A 140 5.88 -15.78 -20.15
N SER A 141 4.87 -15.62 -19.30
CA SER A 141 3.66 -16.43 -19.39
C SER A 141 2.85 -16.08 -20.66
N PRO A 142 2.26 -17.07 -21.33
CA PRO A 142 1.44 -16.82 -22.51
C PRO A 142 0.15 -16.10 -22.13
N LEU A 143 -0.21 -15.08 -22.90
CA LEU A 143 -1.46 -14.35 -22.72
C LEU A 143 -2.60 -15.13 -23.40
N HIS A 144 -3.62 -15.52 -22.62
CA HIS A 144 -4.85 -16.11 -23.13
C HIS A 144 -5.98 -15.08 -23.08
N ASN A 145 -6.77 -14.98 -24.16
CA ASN A 145 -7.95 -14.10 -24.26
C ASN A 145 -7.67 -12.59 -24.10
N ILE A 146 -6.66 -12.08 -24.80
CA ILE A 146 -6.43 -10.62 -24.99
C ILE A 146 -7.16 -10.07 -26.21
#